data_AF-A0A958TIT9-F1
#
_entry.id   AF-A0A958TIT9-F1
#
_cell.length_a   1.000
_cell.length_b   1.000
_cell.length_c   1.000
_cell.angle_alpha   90.00
_cell.angle_beta   90.00
_cell.angle_gamma   90.00
#
_symmetry.space_group_name_H-M   'P 1'
#
loop_
_entity.id
_entity.type
_entity.pdbx_description
1 polymer ?
#
loop_
_entity_poly.entity_id
_entity_poly.type
_entity_poly.pdbx_seq_one_letter_code
_entity_poly.pdbx_strand_id
1 'polypeptide(L)'
;MQALDWIILVSTLLTIVIYGTWKTRGSKNVQDYIKGGNEAKWWTIGLSVMATQASAITFLSTPGQAFHDGMGFVQFYFGVPIAMIIICMVFIPLYH
;
A
#
# COMPACT_ATOMS: atom_id res chain seq x y z
N MET A 1 17.40 -12.33 -18.68
CA MET A 1 17.16 -12.67 -17.27
C MET A 1 18.10 -13.78 -16.89
N GLN A 2 18.99 -13.53 -15.93
CA GLN A 2 19.92 -14.53 -15.42
C GLN A 2 19.14 -15.54 -14.55
N ALA A 3 19.71 -16.73 -14.36
CA ALA A 3 19.10 -17.76 -13.49
C ALA A 3 18.83 -17.24 -12.07
N LEU A 4 19.67 -16.31 -11.59
CA LEU A 4 19.50 -15.64 -10.31
C LEU A 4 18.18 -14.82 -10.23
N ASP A 5 17.82 -14.10 -11.28
CA ASP A 5 16.60 -13.27 -11.33
C ASP A 5 15.35 -14.14 -11.15
N TRP A 6 15.34 -15.31 -11.81
CA TRP A 6 14.26 -16.28 -11.70
C TRP A 6 14.14 -16.87 -10.30
N ILE A 7 15.28 -17.19 -9.67
CA ILE A 7 15.31 -17.71 -8.30
C ILE A 7 14.72 -16.67 -7.33
N ILE A 8 15.14 -15.41 -7.45
CA ILE A 8 14.64 -14.33 -6.59
C ILE A 8 13.15 -14.11 -6.80
N LEU A 9 12.69 -14.07 -8.04
CA LEU A 9 11.28 -13.87 -8.39
C LEU A 9 10.41 -15.00 -7.82
N VAL A 10 10.76 -16.25 -8.10
CA VAL A 10 9.98 -17.42 -7.65
C VAL A 10 9.99 -17.52 -6.12
N SER A 11 11.15 -17.31 -5.48
CA SER A 11 11.27 -17.32 -4.02
C SER A 11 10.37 -16.25 -3.38
N THR A 12 10.41 -15.02 -3.89
CA THR A 12 9.60 -13.90 -3.37
C THR A 12 8.10 -14.19 -3.48
N LEU A 13 7.64 -14.68 -4.63
CA LEU A 13 6.23 -15.03 -4.84
C LEU A 13 5.80 -16.15 -3.90
N LEU A 14 6.61 -17.21 -3.75
CA LEU A 14 6.31 -18.30 -2.82
C LEU A 14 6.25 -17.82 -1.38
N THR A 15 7.18 -16.97 -0.94
CA THR A 15 7.16 -16.39 0.41
C THR A 15 5.87 -15.62 0.66
N ILE A 16 5.43 -14.77 -0.27
CA ILE A 16 4.18 -14.00 -0.15
C ILE A 16 2.97 -14.94 -0.01
N VAL A 17 2.87 -15.95 -0.88
CA VAL A 17 1.74 -16.91 -0.86
C VAL A 17 1.72 -17.75 0.41
N ILE A 18 2.87 -18.29 0.83
CA ILE A 18 2.99 -19.10 2.03
C ILE A 18 2.64 -18.28 3.27
N TYR A 19 3.20 -17.07 3.39
CA TYR A 19 2.94 -16.17 4.51
C TYR A 19 1.47 -15.76 4.56
N GLY A 20 0.89 -15.34 3.43
CA GLY A 20 -0.52 -14.94 3.33
C GLY A 20 -1.47 -16.07 3.70
N THR A 21 -1.19 -17.28 3.21
CA THR A 21 -1.99 -18.48 3.52
C THR A 21 -1.89 -18.83 5.00
N TRP A 22 -0.68 -18.85 5.56
CA TRP A 22 -0.47 -19.15 6.97
C TRP A 22 -1.15 -18.14 7.89
N LYS A 23 -1.03 -16.84 7.59
CA LYS A 23 -1.65 -15.76 8.37
C LYS A 23 -3.19 -15.78 8.31
N THR A 24 -3.76 -16.23 7.19
CA THR A 24 -5.21 -16.28 6.98
C THR A 24 -5.86 -17.53 7.61
N ARG A 25 -5.10 -18.61 7.86
CA ARG A 25 -5.60 -19.91 8.38
C ARG A 25 -6.25 -19.87 9.77
N GLY A 26 -6.23 -18.74 10.48
CA GLY A 26 -6.86 -18.57 11.81
C GLY A 26 -8.03 -17.59 11.87
N SER A 27 -8.36 -16.88 10.80
CA SER A 27 -9.41 -15.85 10.83
C SER A 27 -10.79 -16.49 10.67
N LYS A 28 -11.42 -16.86 11.80
CA LYS A 28 -12.75 -17.50 11.83
C LYS A 28 -13.90 -16.49 11.84
N ASN A 29 -13.62 -15.20 12.08
CA ASN A 29 -14.60 -14.13 12.15
C ASN A 29 -14.34 -13.10 11.05
N VAL A 30 -15.34 -12.83 10.22
CA VAL A 30 -15.30 -11.80 9.17
C VAL A 30 -14.99 -10.42 9.76
N GLN A 31 -15.45 -10.15 10.98
CA GLN A 31 -15.15 -8.91 11.69
C GLN A 31 -13.65 -8.77 12.02
N ASP A 32 -12.97 -9.85 12.42
CA ASP A 32 -11.53 -9.82 12.69
C ASP A 32 -10.71 -9.70 11.40
N TYR A 33 -11.23 -10.27 10.30
CA TYR A 33 -10.63 -10.15 8.98
C TYR A 33 -10.70 -8.72 8.43
N ILE A 34 -11.85 -8.05 8.58
CA ILE A 34 -12.06 -6.67 8.07
C ILE A 34 -11.48 -5.61 9.00
N LYS A 35 -11.64 -5.75 10.33
CA LYS A 35 -11.15 -4.76 11.31
C LYS A 35 -9.71 -5.01 11.76
N GLY A 36 -9.07 -6.10 11.32
CA GLY A 36 -7.70 -6.43 11.72
C GLY A 36 -7.53 -6.61 13.23
N GLY A 37 -8.58 -7.08 13.92
CA GLY A 37 -8.59 -7.28 15.37
C GLY A 37 -8.61 -6.00 16.22
N ASN A 38 -8.83 -4.81 15.65
CA ASN A 38 -8.88 -3.53 16.38
C ASN A 38 -7.59 -3.15 17.18
N GLU A 39 -6.52 -3.95 17.06
CA GLU A 39 -5.23 -3.73 17.73
C GLU A 39 -4.14 -3.16 16.79
N ALA A 40 -4.51 -2.83 15.55
CA ALA A 40 -3.59 -2.28 14.58
C ALA A 40 -3.07 -0.91 15.04
N LYS A 41 -1.77 -0.83 15.34
CA LYS A 41 -1.09 0.41 15.71
C LYS A 41 -1.18 1.43 14.56
N TRP A 42 -1.32 2.71 14.91
CA TRP A 42 -1.50 3.78 13.91
C TRP A 42 -0.39 3.85 12.85
N TRP A 43 0.86 3.55 13.23
CA TRP A 43 1.97 3.47 12.27
C TRP A 43 1.88 2.27 11.31
N THR A 44 1.35 1.13 11.77
CA THR A 44 1.09 -0.03 10.90
C THR A 44 0.01 0.30 9.87
N ILE A 45 -1.03 1.02 10.29
CA ILE A 45 -2.06 1.55 9.38
C ILE A 45 -1.42 2.53 8.38
N GLY A 46 -0.59 3.46 8.86
CA GLY A 46 0.11 4.42 8.00
C GLY A 46 0.99 3.75 6.94
N LEU A 47 1.77 2.75 7.32
CA LEU A 47 2.58 1.95 6.38
C LEU A 47 1.71 1.20 5.37
N SER A 48 0.58 0.63 5.82
CA SER A 48 -0.35 -0.07 4.92
C SER A 48 -0.98 0.88 3.90
N VAL A 49 -1.34 2.09 4.31
CA VAL A 49 -1.88 3.12 3.40
C VAL A 49 -0.81 3.53 2.38
N MET A 50 0.42 3.78 2.82
CA MET A 50 1.53 4.09 1.90
C MET A 50 1.78 2.95 0.90
N ALA A 51 1.81 1.70 1.37
CA ALA A 51 1.97 0.53 0.51
C ALA A 51 0.83 0.40 -0.52
N THR A 52 -0.41 0.76 -0.14
CA THR A 52 -1.57 0.71 -1.04
C THR A 52 -1.49 1.76 -2.16
N GLN A 53 -0.91 2.94 -1.88
CA GLN A 53 -0.72 3.97 -2.90
C GLN A 53 0.39 3.61 -3.90
N ALA A 54 1.35 2.78 -3.50
CA ALA A 54 2.40 2.30 -4.38
C ALA A 54 1.84 1.22 -5.33
N SER A 55 1.58 1.60 -6.58
CA SER A 55 1.18 0.66 -7.64
C SER A 55 2.32 0.43 -8.62
N ALA A 56 2.28 -0.72 -9.33
CA ALA A 56 3.21 -0.99 -10.43
C ALA A 56 3.14 0.10 -11.53
N ILE A 57 1.94 0.64 -11.76
CA ILE A 57 1.73 1.75 -12.70
C ILE A 57 2.47 2.98 -12.22
N THR A 58 2.31 3.37 -10.96
CA THR A 58 3.01 4.53 -10.37
C THR A 58 4.52 4.38 -10.47
N PHE A 59 5.04 3.18 -10.17
CA PHE A 59 6.47 2.92 -10.15
C PHE A 59 7.11 3.02 -11.54
N LEU A 60 6.41 2.63 -12.60
CA LEU A 60 6.90 2.72 -13.98
C LEU A 60 6.59 4.09 -14.61
N SER A 61 5.39 4.62 -14.39
CA SER A 61 4.89 5.84 -15.03
C SER A 61 5.51 7.12 -14.48
N THR A 62 5.76 7.20 -13.17
CA THR A 62 6.25 8.43 -12.53
C THR A 62 7.67 8.79 -12.97
N PRO A 63 8.64 7.86 -13.03
CA PRO A 63 9.96 8.14 -13.59
C PRO A 63 9.90 8.42 -15.10
N GLY A 64 9.02 7.73 -15.84
CA GLY A 64 8.81 7.99 -17.27
C GLY A 64 8.32 9.42 -17.53
N GLN A 65 7.35 9.88 -16.73
CA GLN A 65 6.89 11.26 -16.75
C GLN A 65 7.98 12.23 -16.32
N ALA A 66 8.75 11.90 -15.27
CA ALA A 66 9.88 12.72 -14.82
C ALA A 66 10.94 12.91 -15.91
N PHE A 67 11.18 11.87 -16.71
CA PHE A 67 12.13 11.90 -17.81
C PHE A 67 11.63 12.77 -18.99
N HIS A 68 10.33 12.73 -19.29
CA HIS A 68 9.75 13.47 -20.41
C HIS A 68 9.41 14.92 -20.07
N ASP A 69 8.76 15.15 -18.92
CA ASP A 69 8.13 16.43 -18.54
C ASP A 69 8.73 17.03 -17.24
N GLY A 70 9.70 16.36 -16.61
CA GLY A 70 10.31 16.79 -15.36
C GLY A 70 9.49 16.42 -14.10
N MET A 71 9.99 16.84 -12.93
CA MET A 71 9.40 16.46 -11.62
C MET A 71 8.23 17.34 -11.16
N GLY A 72 7.53 18.02 -12.09
CA GLY A 72 6.40 18.89 -11.76
C GLY A 72 5.26 18.17 -11.04
N PHE A 73 5.07 16.87 -11.33
CA PHE A 73 4.06 16.03 -10.67
C PHE A 73 4.21 15.96 -9.14
N VAL A 74 5.41 16.18 -8.61
CA VAL A 74 5.68 16.14 -7.16
C VAL A 74 4.86 17.19 -6.40
N GLN A 75 4.52 18.32 -7.05
CA GLN A 75 3.67 19.35 -6.47
C GLN A 75 2.28 18.80 -6.09
N PHE A 76 1.73 17.89 -6.90
CA PHE A 76 0.46 17.23 -6.60
C PHE A 76 0.60 16.33 -5.36
N TYR A 77 1.71 15.60 -5.23
CA TYR A 77 1.98 14.75 -4.06
C TYR A 77 2.11 15.54 -2.77
N PHE A 78 2.63 16.78 -2.79
CA PHE A 78 2.62 17.66 -1.61
C PHE A 78 1.21 18.12 -1.21
N GLY A 79 0.27 18.17 -2.15
CA GLY A 79 -1.14 18.45 -1.86
C GLY A 79 -1.86 17.30 -1.15
N VAL A 80 -1.42 16.05 -1.36
CA VAL A 80 -2.09 14.84 -0.81
C VAL A 80 -2.15 14.83 0.71
N PRO A 81 -1.08 15.13 1.48
CA PRO A 81 -1.17 15.24 2.94
C PRO A 81 -2.21 16.26 3.42
N ILE A 82 -2.29 17.41 2.77
CA ILE A 82 -3.24 18.47 3.12
C ILE A 82 -4.67 18.00 2.81
N ALA A 83 -4.89 17.41 1.64
CA ALA A 83 -6.18 16.83 1.28
C ALA A 83 -6.60 15.73 2.27
N MET A 84 -5.65 14.91 2.73
CA MET A 84 -5.91 13.85 3.71
C MET A 84 -6.36 14.42 5.06
N ILE A 85 -5.73 15.50 5.53
CA ILE A 85 -6.15 16.19 6.77
C ILE A 85 -7.59 16.70 6.65
N ILE A 86 -7.94 17.34 5.52
CA ILE A 86 -9.29 17.84 5.27
C ILE A 86 -10.28 16.68 5.22
N ILE A 87 -9.96 15.61 4.50
CA ILE A 87 -10.83 14.43 4.40
C ILE A 87 -11.07 13.80 5.77
N CYS A 88 -10.01 13.65 6.58
CA CYS A 88 -10.12 13.14 7.93
C CYS A 88 -10.97 14.03 8.84
N MET A 89 -10.91 15.36 8.71
CA MET A 89 -11.72 16.26 9.54
C MET A 89 -13.18 16.37 9.08
N VAL A 90 -13.46 16.19 7.78
CA VAL A 90 -14.81 16.40 7.23
C VAL A 90 -15.57 15.08 7.08
N PHE A 91 -14.97 14.06 6.48
CA PHE A 91 -15.68 12.84 6.13
C PHE A 91 -15.66 11.79 7.25
N ILE A 92 -14.59 11.66 8.03
CA ILE A 92 -14.58 10.68 9.14
C ILE A 92 -15.71 10.96 10.14
N PRO A 93 -15.96 12.19 10.61
CA PRO A 93 -17.06 12.45 11.55
C PRO A 93 -18.47 12.25 10.97
N LEU A 94 -18.60 12.20 9.65
CA LEU A 94 -19.90 11.99 8.98
C LEU A 94 -20.24 10.50 8.84
N TYR A 95 -19.24 9.61 8.83
CA TYR A 95 -19.40 8.17 8.59
C TYR A 95 -19.10 7.30 9.82
N HIS A 96 -18.63 7.89 10.92
CA HIS A 96 -18.27 7.22 12.17
C HIS A 96 -19.03 7.81 13.35
#